data_AF-A0A8D8JI73-F1
#
_entry.id   AF-A0A8D8JI73-F1
#
_cell.length_a   1.000
_cell.length_b   1.000
_cell.length_c   1.000
_cell.angle_alpha   90.00
_cell.angle_beta   90.00
_cell.angle_gamma   90.00
#
_symmetry.space_group_name_H-M   'P 1'
#
loop_
_entity.id
_entity.type
_entity.pdbx_description
1 polymer ?
#
loop_
_entity_poly.entity_id
_entity_poly.type
_entity_poly.pdbx_seq_one_letter_code
_entity_poly.pdbx_strand_id
1 'polypeptide(L)'
;MEGASGSSNSDPRFEFLGSFVQKTLKLKPEKWHRLVTLEEHKAVMKEFFDNHSSLVLIIILTPSAQLIPIVSFPIAALKNKGVYFVKKNTIEVPREGCKDCLVVGDLATRTIDQLSCLVDEIFVPLLSNPDNHEGWPEMVAQDVQKQVHSLKSTVYQVQGQVSGQTVLPMPVGVDKCVQTAKELVVNAECSINLYLKSAIEGVVIKWATQVNDVMLETSSNAFNGGQNPVPSVEINFWNNRLKNLTYIYEQLRHERIRSMALILEFTDSAYYP
;
A
#
# COMPACT_ATOMS: atom_id res chain seq x y z
N MET A 1 -10.37 -57.61 23.69
CA MET A 1 -11.36 -56.61 23.22
C MET A 1 -11.17 -55.37 24.06
N GLU A 2 -10.52 -54.37 23.49
CA GLU A 2 -10.45 -52.96 23.92
C GLU A 2 -9.81 -52.30 22.69
N GLY A 3 -10.59 -51.80 21.73
CA GLY A 3 -11.46 -50.66 21.88
C GLY A 3 -10.76 -49.47 21.22
N ALA A 4 -10.48 -49.59 19.91
CA ALA A 4 -9.87 -48.53 19.11
C ALA A 4 -10.78 -47.29 19.15
N SER A 5 -10.37 -46.27 19.90
CA SER A 5 -10.96 -44.94 19.84
C SER A 5 -10.54 -44.30 18.52
N GLY A 6 -11.42 -44.36 17.52
CA GLY A 6 -11.26 -43.64 16.27
C GLY A 6 -11.19 -42.13 16.53
N SER A 7 -9.97 -41.59 16.56
CA SER A 7 -9.73 -40.16 16.42
C SER A 7 -10.18 -39.74 15.02
N SER A 8 -11.15 -38.83 14.92
CA SER A 8 -11.54 -38.22 13.65
C SER A 8 -10.29 -37.75 12.89
N ASN A 9 -10.08 -38.31 11.70
CA ASN A 9 -8.88 -38.22 10.86
C ASN A 9 -8.67 -36.82 10.21
N SER A 10 -9.14 -35.76 10.85
CA SER A 10 -9.12 -34.38 10.36
C SER A 10 -7.82 -33.71 10.78
N ASP A 11 -7.13 -33.07 9.84
CA ASP A 11 -5.91 -32.32 10.15
C ASP A 11 -6.29 -30.93 10.71
N PRO A 12 -5.95 -30.63 11.98
CA PRO A 12 -6.41 -29.44 12.70
C PRO A 12 -5.98 -28.13 12.03
N ARG A 13 -4.93 -28.16 11.19
CA ARG A 13 -4.47 -27.00 10.43
C ARG A 13 -5.55 -26.50 9.47
N PHE A 14 -6.29 -27.40 8.82
CA PHE A 14 -7.40 -27.01 7.93
C PHE A 14 -8.58 -26.44 8.70
N GLU A 15 -8.84 -26.93 9.90
CA GLU A 15 -9.92 -26.41 10.75
C GLU A 15 -9.60 -24.98 11.20
N PHE A 16 -8.35 -24.72 11.59
CA PHE A 16 -7.88 -23.38 11.92
C PHE A 16 -8.05 -22.40 10.76
N LEU A 17 -7.48 -22.72 9.59
CA LEU A 17 -7.62 -21.90 8.37
C LEU A 17 -9.10 -21.68 8.03
N GLY A 18 -9.89 -22.74 8.02
CA GLY A 18 -11.30 -22.71 7.68
C GLY A 18 -12.11 -21.81 8.61
N SER A 19 -11.87 -21.89 9.92
CA SER A 19 -12.54 -21.05 10.90
C SER A 19 -12.31 -19.56 10.64
N PHE A 20 -11.09 -19.18 10.23
CA PHE A 20 -10.73 -17.80 9.93
C PHE A 20 -11.33 -17.36 8.59
N VAL A 21 -11.18 -18.18 7.54
CA VAL A 21 -11.75 -17.89 6.20
C VAL A 21 -13.26 -17.70 6.25
N GLN A 22 -13.97 -18.61 6.91
CA GLN A 22 -15.43 -18.55 7.03
C GLN A 22 -15.90 -17.30 7.76
N LYS A 23 -15.25 -16.94 8.88
CA LYS A 23 -15.58 -15.72 9.65
C LYS A 23 -15.28 -14.46 8.86
N THR A 24 -14.09 -14.36 8.27
CA THR A 24 -13.61 -13.16 7.59
C THR A 24 -14.37 -12.88 6.28
N LEU A 25 -14.70 -13.93 5.52
CA LEU A 25 -15.46 -13.82 4.27
C LEU A 25 -16.97 -14.01 4.46
N LYS A 26 -17.44 -14.22 5.69
CA LYS A 26 -18.86 -14.47 6.04
C LYS A 26 -19.49 -15.60 5.21
N LEU A 27 -18.75 -16.71 5.08
CA LEU A 27 -19.16 -17.86 4.27
C LEU A 27 -19.76 -18.96 5.13
N LYS A 28 -20.71 -19.71 4.54
CA LYS A 28 -21.25 -20.91 5.17
C LYS A 28 -20.20 -22.05 5.18
N PRO A 29 -20.23 -22.97 6.16
CA PRO A 29 -19.24 -24.05 6.29
C PRO A 29 -19.10 -24.94 5.05
N GLU A 30 -20.17 -25.11 4.26
CA GLU A 30 -20.14 -25.96 3.07
C GLU A 30 -19.20 -25.43 1.99
N LYS A 31 -18.97 -24.10 1.94
CA LYS A 31 -18.02 -23.49 0.99
C LYS A 31 -16.58 -23.90 1.31
N TRP A 32 -16.20 -23.90 2.59
CA TRP A 32 -14.88 -24.37 3.02
C TRP A 32 -14.72 -25.86 2.79
N HIS A 33 -15.75 -26.64 3.13
CA HIS A 33 -15.73 -28.10 2.93
C HIS A 33 -15.48 -28.44 1.45
N ARG A 34 -16.16 -27.78 0.51
CA ARG A 34 -15.92 -27.96 -0.93
C ARG A 34 -14.47 -27.69 -1.34
N LEU A 35 -13.82 -26.67 -0.78
CA LEU A 35 -12.42 -26.37 -1.07
C LEU A 35 -11.50 -27.48 -0.56
N VAL A 36 -11.73 -28.01 0.65
CA VAL A 36 -10.88 -29.06 1.24
C VAL A 36 -11.09 -30.43 0.59
N THR A 37 -12.27 -30.69 0.01
CA THR A 37 -12.58 -31.94 -0.71
C THR A 37 -11.92 -32.02 -2.09
N LEU A 38 -11.58 -30.88 -2.70
CA LEU A 38 -10.86 -30.87 -3.97
C LEU A 38 -9.38 -31.18 -3.73
N GLU A 39 -8.92 -32.35 -4.24
CA GLU A 39 -7.56 -32.84 -3.98
C GLU A 39 -6.47 -31.88 -4.45
N GLU A 40 -6.66 -31.16 -5.57
CA GLU A 40 -5.72 -30.13 -6.04
C GLU A 40 -5.56 -28.99 -5.03
N HIS A 41 -6.67 -28.47 -4.49
CA HIS A 41 -6.64 -27.37 -3.52
C HIS A 41 -6.09 -27.83 -2.17
N LYS A 42 -6.44 -29.06 -1.78
CA LYS A 42 -5.90 -29.70 -0.58
C LYS A 42 -4.39 -29.91 -0.68
N ALA A 43 -3.89 -30.32 -1.85
CA ALA A 43 -2.46 -30.47 -2.09
C ALA A 43 -1.72 -29.14 -1.94
N VAL A 44 -2.23 -28.05 -2.51
CA VAL A 44 -1.64 -26.70 -2.36
C VAL A 44 -1.55 -26.27 -0.88
N MET A 45 -2.61 -26.51 -0.11
CA MET A 45 -2.59 -26.18 1.32
C MET A 45 -1.64 -27.07 2.12
N LYS A 46 -1.56 -28.37 1.81
CA LYS A 46 -0.57 -29.27 2.43
C LYS A 46 0.85 -28.84 2.11
N GLU A 47 1.12 -28.49 0.85
CA GLU A 47 2.42 -27.97 0.44
C GLU A 47 2.75 -26.70 1.20
N PHE A 48 1.80 -25.77 1.38
CA PHE A 48 2.03 -24.62 2.25
C PHE A 48 2.41 -25.02 3.68
N PHE A 49 1.74 -26.00 4.29
CA PHE A 49 2.10 -26.40 5.64
C PHE A 49 3.47 -27.08 5.72
N ASP A 50 3.74 -28.02 4.83
CA ASP A 50 4.86 -28.97 4.93
C ASP A 50 6.13 -28.48 4.19
N ASN A 51 6.04 -27.46 3.33
CA ASN A 51 7.19 -26.90 2.63
C ASN A 51 7.78 -25.69 3.38
N HIS A 52 9.07 -25.75 3.72
CA HIS A 52 9.80 -24.67 4.40
C HIS A 52 9.91 -23.39 3.55
N SER A 53 9.91 -23.54 2.21
CA SER A 53 10.04 -22.44 1.25
C SER A 53 8.70 -21.77 0.91
N SER A 54 7.58 -22.43 1.19
CA SER A 54 6.24 -21.88 0.94
C SER A 54 5.81 -21.01 2.11
N LEU A 55 6.05 -19.70 2.01
CA LEU A 55 5.83 -18.76 3.12
C LEU A 55 4.45 -18.14 3.15
N VAL A 56 3.75 -18.11 2.01
CA VAL A 56 2.51 -17.35 1.84
C VAL A 56 1.45 -18.24 1.22
N LEU A 57 0.29 -18.29 1.86
CA LEU A 57 -0.94 -18.86 1.32
C LEU A 57 -2.03 -17.81 1.35
N ILE A 58 -2.74 -17.67 0.24
CA ILE A 58 -3.84 -16.73 0.10
C ILE A 58 -5.07 -17.49 -0.38
N ILE A 59 -6.19 -17.28 0.29
CA ILE A 59 -7.48 -17.88 -0.03
C ILE A 59 -8.39 -16.77 -0.52
N ILE A 60 -8.80 -16.87 -1.79
CA ILE A 60 -9.65 -15.88 -2.43
C ILE A 60 -11.01 -16.48 -2.77
N LEU A 61 -12.03 -15.62 -2.82
CA LEU A 61 -13.34 -15.95 -3.36
C LEU A 61 -13.45 -15.47 -4.81
N THR A 62 -13.55 -16.39 -5.76
CA THR A 62 -13.70 -16.06 -7.18
C THR A 62 -15.07 -15.45 -7.48
N PRO A 63 -15.25 -14.79 -8.65
CA PRO A 63 -16.55 -14.29 -9.09
C PRO A 63 -17.63 -15.39 -9.18
N SER A 64 -17.24 -16.63 -9.45
CA SER A 64 -18.13 -17.81 -9.45
C SER A 64 -18.45 -18.32 -8.03
N ALA A 65 -18.13 -17.54 -6.99
CA ALA A 65 -18.31 -17.87 -5.59
C ALA A 65 -17.62 -19.18 -5.16
N GLN A 66 -16.48 -19.51 -5.77
CA GLN A 66 -15.64 -20.65 -5.39
C GLN A 66 -14.43 -20.14 -4.61
N LEU A 67 -14.03 -20.87 -3.57
CA LEU A 67 -12.79 -20.57 -2.86
C LEU A 67 -11.63 -21.25 -3.58
N ILE A 68 -10.51 -20.54 -3.72
CA ILE A 68 -9.29 -21.07 -4.33
C ILE A 68 -8.08 -20.69 -3.45
N PRO A 69 -7.21 -21.66 -3.11
CA PRO A 69 -5.91 -21.39 -2.50
C PRO A 69 -4.87 -21.00 -3.55
N ILE A 70 -4.06 -19.99 -3.25
CA ILE A 70 -3.03 -19.42 -4.12
C ILE A 70 -1.77 -19.22 -3.30
N VAL A 71 -0.63 -19.66 -3.84
CA VAL A 71 0.71 -19.53 -3.20
C VAL A 71 1.67 -18.66 -4.01
N SER A 72 1.20 -18.07 -5.11
CA SER A 72 2.00 -17.24 -6.02
C SER A 72 1.47 -15.80 -6.08
N PHE A 73 2.40 -14.87 -6.36
CA PHE A 73 2.13 -13.45 -6.60
C PHE A 73 2.64 -13.07 -8.00
N PRO A 74 1.95 -12.19 -8.76
CA PRO A 74 0.76 -11.41 -8.43
C PRO A 74 -0.56 -12.21 -8.48
N ILE A 75 -1.55 -11.77 -7.69
CA ILE A 75 -2.87 -12.42 -7.60
C ILE A 75 -3.81 -11.85 -8.68
N ALA A 76 -3.71 -12.37 -9.90
CA ALA A 76 -4.54 -11.90 -11.02
C ALA A 76 -6.06 -12.03 -10.78
N ALA A 77 -6.49 -12.93 -9.89
CA ALA A 77 -7.90 -13.25 -9.63
C ALA A 77 -8.52 -12.51 -8.43
N LEU A 78 -7.79 -11.60 -7.75
CA LEU A 78 -8.31 -10.88 -6.58
C LEU A 78 -9.31 -9.80 -6.99
N LYS A 79 -10.56 -10.19 -7.23
CA LYS A 79 -11.68 -9.26 -7.46
C LYS A 79 -12.53 -9.02 -6.20
N ASN A 80 -12.39 -9.89 -5.22
CA ASN A 80 -13.10 -9.86 -3.95
C ASN A 80 -12.10 -9.84 -2.79
N LYS A 81 -12.63 -9.65 -1.58
CA LYS A 81 -11.87 -9.80 -0.33
C LYS A 81 -11.17 -11.17 -0.30
N GLY A 82 -9.88 -11.17 0.03
CA GLY A 82 -9.07 -12.36 0.25
C GLY A 82 -8.68 -12.52 1.71
N VAL A 83 -8.10 -13.67 2.03
CA VAL A 83 -7.54 -13.98 3.34
C VAL A 83 -6.13 -14.51 3.13
N TYR A 84 -5.15 -13.98 3.84
CA TYR A 84 -3.76 -14.45 3.76
C TYR A 84 -3.31 -15.12 5.05
N PHE A 85 -2.37 -16.05 4.89
CA PHE A 85 -1.65 -16.76 5.93
C PHE A 85 -0.17 -16.70 5.57
N VAL A 86 0.63 -16.10 6.44
CA VAL A 86 2.08 -15.95 6.25
C VAL A 86 2.80 -16.66 7.38
N LYS A 87 3.78 -17.50 7.07
CA LYS A 87 4.61 -18.13 8.10
C LYS A 87 5.54 -17.10 8.74
N LYS A 88 5.61 -17.08 10.07
CA LYS A 88 6.55 -16.22 10.81
C LYS A 88 8.01 -16.63 10.62
N ASN A 89 8.25 -17.93 10.45
CA ASN A 89 9.56 -18.53 10.26
C ASN A 89 9.51 -19.53 9.09
N THR A 90 10.66 -19.81 8.47
CA THR A 90 10.82 -20.78 7.37
C THR A 90 10.79 -22.23 7.92
N ILE A 91 9.69 -22.61 8.54
CA ILE A 91 9.49 -23.93 9.17
C ILE A 91 8.22 -24.60 8.64
N GLU A 92 8.13 -25.91 8.85
CA GLU A 92 6.86 -26.63 8.72
C GLU A 92 5.85 -26.11 9.75
N VAL A 93 4.59 -25.98 9.33
CA VAL A 93 3.52 -25.57 10.23
C VAL A 93 3.11 -26.78 11.07
N PRO A 94 3.36 -26.75 12.40
CA PRO A 94 3.05 -27.87 13.27
C PRO A 94 1.54 -28.12 13.30
N ARG A 95 1.15 -29.38 13.51
CA ARG A 95 -0.27 -29.75 13.60
C ARG A 95 -0.93 -29.11 14.82
N GLU A 96 -0.24 -29.10 15.96
CA GLU A 96 -0.66 -28.39 17.15
C GLU A 96 0.03 -27.03 17.23
N GLY A 97 -0.65 -26.00 17.75
CA GLY A 97 -0.06 -24.66 17.89
C GLY A 97 0.14 -23.89 16.57
N CYS A 98 -0.46 -24.32 15.46
CA CYS A 98 -0.27 -23.68 14.15
C CYS A 98 -0.54 -22.16 14.13
N LYS A 99 -1.45 -21.68 14.99
CA LYS A 99 -1.78 -20.25 15.15
C LYS A 99 -0.54 -19.42 15.52
N ASP A 100 0.36 -19.94 16.35
CA ASP A 100 1.50 -19.19 16.84
C ASP A 100 2.60 -19.06 15.77
N CYS A 101 2.60 -19.93 14.77
CA CYS A 101 3.53 -19.90 13.64
C CYS A 101 3.03 -19.05 12.46
N LEU A 102 1.76 -18.62 12.47
CA LEU A 102 1.13 -17.93 11.34
C LEU A 102 0.76 -16.49 11.69
N VAL A 103 1.03 -15.58 10.75
CA VAL A 103 0.40 -14.26 10.67
C VAL A 103 -0.80 -14.40 9.76
N VAL A 104 -1.98 -14.04 10.27
CA VAL A 104 -3.25 -14.15 9.55
C VAL A 104 -3.86 -12.78 9.38
N GLY A 105 -4.45 -12.53 8.22
CA GLY A 105 -5.11 -11.26 7.95
C GLY A 105 -5.98 -11.31 6.71
N ASP A 106 -6.68 -10.22 6.48
CA ASP A 106 -7.52 -10.04 5.31
C ASP A 106 -6.91 -9.10 4.28
N LEU A 107 -7.23 -9.36 3.02
CA LEU A 107 -6.76 -8.62 1.87
C LEU A 107 -7.95 -7.92 1.20
N ALA A 108 -7.92 -6.60 1.15
CA ALA A 108 -8.94 -5.81 0.46
C ALA A 108 -8.80 -5.95 -1.07
N THR A 109 -9.86 -5.62 -1.79
CA THR A 109 -9.86 -5.59 -3.27
C THR A 109 -8.93 -4.52 -3.83
N ARG A 110 -8.84 -3.38 -3.14
CA ARG A 110 -7.90 -2.29 -3.45
C ARG A 110 -6.73 -2.35 -2.48
N THR A 111 -5.79 -3.25 -2.74
CA THR A 111 -4.67 -3.55 -1.83
C THR A 111 -3.78 -2.34 -1.57
N ILE A 112 -3.57 -1.48 -2.59
CA ILE A 112 -2.76 -0.26 -2.42
C ILE A 112 -3.46 0.76 -1.52
N ASP A 113 -4.80 0.86 -1.60
CA ASP A 113 -5.55 1.73 -0.69
C ASP A 113 -5.51 1.19 0.75
N GLN A 114 -5.58 -0.14 0.92
CA GLN A 114 -5.40 -0.76 2.23
C GLN A 114 -4.01 -0.47 2.79
N LEU A 115 -2.96 -0.58 1.97
CA LEU A 115 -1.59 -0.24 2.39
C LEU A 115 -1.46 1.24 2.77
N SER A 116 -2.06 2.15 1.99
CA SER A 116 -2.07 3.59 2.28
C SER A 116 -2.71 3.88 3.64
N CYS A 117 -3.87 3.28 3.91
CA CYS A 117 -4.57 3.36 5.20
C CYS A 117 -3.72 2.77 6.35
N LEU A 118 -3.10 1.60 6.17
CA LEU A 118 -2.22 1.01 7.19
C LEU A 118 -1.01 1.90 7.51
N VAL A 119 -0.41 2.52 6.49
CA VAL A 119 0.72 3.43 6.70
C VAL A 119 0.28 4.65 7.50
N ASP A 120 -0.84 5.27 7.16
CA ASP A 120 -1.28 6.50 7.81
C ASP A 120 -1.90 6.31 9.19
N GLU A 121 -2.70 5.26 9.37
CA GLU A 121 -3.47 5.06 10.60
C GLU A 121 -2.71 4.22 11.62
N ILE A 122 -1.76 3.39 11.19
CA ILE A 122 -1.03 2.47 12.07
C ILE A 122 0.46 2.78 12.09
N PHE A 123 1.16 2.68 10.95
CA PHE A 123 2.63 2.74 10.97
C PHE A 123 3.18 4.13 11.28
N VAL A 124 2.57 5.20 10.76
CA VAL A 124 2.97 6.58 11.05
C VAL A 124 2.82 6.89 12.55
N PRO A 125 1.65 6.71 13.18
CA PRO A 125 1.50 6.94 14.62
C PRO A 125 2.38 6.02 15.46
N LEU A 126 2.48 4.74 15.10
CA LEU A 126 3.27 3.77 15.86
C LEU A 126 4.76 4.14 15.88
N LEU A 127 5.32 4.53 14.74
CA LEU A 127 6.75 4.75 14.58
C LEU A 127 7.19 6.21 14.79
N SER A 128 6.26 7.16 14.74
CA SER A 128 6.57 8.59 14.92
C SER A 128 6.24 9.11 16.32
N ASN A 129 5.57 8.32 17.16
CA ASN A 129 5.26 8.72 18.54
C ASN A 129 6.51 8.64 19.44
N PRO A 130 6.97 9.76 20.02
CA PRO A 130 8.12 9.78 20.92
C PRO A 130 7.97 8.86 22.14
N ASP A 131 6.75 8.64 22.63
CA ASP A 131 6.51 7.74 23.77
C ASP A 131 6.86 6.28 23.45
N ASN A 132 6.84 5.90 22.17
CA ASN A 132 7.22 4.57 21.71
C ASN A 132 8.73 4.42 21.47
N HIS A 133 9.51 5.50 21.67
CA HIS A 133 10.96 5.53 21.43
C HIS A 133 11.77 5.32 22.72
N GLU A 134 11.15 4.78 23.78
CA GLU A 134 11.86 4.46 25.02
C GLU A 134 13.06 3.53 24.73
N GLY A 135 14.26 3.97 25.10
CA GLY A 135 15.51 3.25 24.86
C GLY A 135 16.13 3.44 23.47
N TRP A 136 15.53 4.24 22.59
CA TRP A 136 16.11 4.53 21.27
C TRP A 136 17.10 5.70 21.39
N PRO A 137 18.28 5.61 20.74
CA PRO A 137 19.12 6.78 20.54
C PRO A 137 18.39 7.82 19.69
N GLU A 138 18.55 9.11 20.01
CA GLU A 138 17.89 10.21 19.29
C GLU A 138 18.10 10.15 17.77
N MET A 139 19.31 9.82 17.32
CA MET A 139 19.61 9.69 15.88
C MET A 139 18.79 8.59 15.21
N VAL A 140 18.49 7.50 15.92
CA VAL A 140 17.68 6.39 15.40
C VAL A 140 16.21 6.80 15.31
N ALA A 141 15.68 7.47 16.33
CA ALA A 141 14.32 7.99 16.32
C ALA A 141 14.10 8.96 15.14
N GLN A 142 15.03 9.88 14.91
CA GLN A 142 14.99 10.81 13.79
C GLN A 142 15.08 10.10 12.43
N ASP A 143 15.96 9.09 12.28
CA ASP A 143 16.07 8.35 11.03
C ASP A 143 14.79 7.54 10.74
N VAL A 144 14.25 6.82 11.73
CA VAL A 144 12.99 6.08 11.58
C VAL A 144 11.85 6.99 11.17
N GLN A 145 11.71 8.16 11.81
CA GLN A 145 10.70 9.15 11.43
C GLN A 145 10.85 9.57 9.97
N LYS A 146 12.08 9.85 9.52
CA LYS A 146 12.38 10.19 8.12
C LYS A 146 12.02 9.05 7.17
N GLN A 147 12.36 7.80 7.49
CA GLN A 147 12.03 6.64 6.65
C GLN A 147 10.53 6.41 6.54
N VAL A 148 9.79 6.60 7.62
CA VAL A 148 8.33 6.45 7.64
C VAL A 148 7.65 7.52 6.81
N HIS A 149 8.11 8.77 6.88
CA HIS A 149 7.63 9.82 5.97
C HIS A 149 7.95 9.50 4.51
N SER A 150 9.15 8.97 4.22
CA SER A 150 9.51 8.52 2.88
C SER A 150 8.60 7.40 2.38
N LEU A 151 8.32 6.39 3.22
CA LEU A 151 7.41 5.28 2.91
C LEU A 151 6.01 5.81 2.58
N LYS A 152 5.47 6.71 3.42
CA LYS A 152 4.19 7.37 3.18
C LYS A 152 4.18 8.05 1.81
N SER A 153 5.18 8.88 1.51
CA SER A 153 5.28 9.57 0.22
C SER A 153 5.32 8.59 -0.96
N THR A 154 6.04 7.48 -0.86
CA THR A 154 6.10 6.45 -1.91
C THR A 154 4.75 5.75 -2.10
N VAL A 155 4.08 5.36 -1.01
CA VAL A 155 2.78 4.67 -1.09
C VAL A 155 1.72 5.57 -1.72
N TYR A 156 1.69 6.86 -1.38
CA TYR A 156 0.79 7.83 -1.99
C TYR A 156 1.04 8.03 -3.49
N GLN A 157 2.31 8.06 -3.92
CA GLN A 157 2.66 8.13 -5.34
C GLN A 157 2.19 6.89 -6.10
N VAL A 158 2.42 5.69 -5.56
CA VAL A 158 1.97 4.43 -6.16
C VAL A 158 0.44 4.36 -6.21
N GLN A 159 -0.25 4.79 -5.14
CA GLN A 159 -1.71 4.88 -5.08
C GLN A 159 -2.27 5.80 -6.18
N GLY A 160 -1.64 6.96 -6.37
CA GLY A 160 -1.93 7.87 -7.46
C GLY A 160 -1.77 7.19 -8.81
N GLN A 161 -0.59 6.63 -9.09
CA GLN A 161 -0.28 5.98 -10.37
C GLN A 161 -1.26 4.87 -10.72
N VAL A 162 -1.59 4.00 -9.76
CA VAL A 162 -2.58 2.91 -9.94
C VAL A 162 -3.98 3.46 -10.22
N SER A 163 -4.31 4.64 -9.68
CA SER A 163 -5.59 5.32 -9.90
C SER A 163 -5.62 6.24 -11.14
N GLY A 164 -4.51 6.32 -11.89
CA GLY A 164 -4.36 7.24 -13.03
C GLY A 164 -4.25 8.71 -12.62
N GLN A 165 -3.73 8.98 -11.42
CA GLN A 165 -3.57 10.32 -10.85
C GLN A 165 -2.10 10.57 -10.51
N THR A 166 -1.57 11.70 -10.94
CA THR A 166 -0.21 12.12 -10.59
C THR A 166 -0.25 12.83 -9.25
N VAL A 167 0.33 12.20 -8.22
CA VAL A 167 0.47 12.78 -6.89
C VAL A 167 1.83 13.46 -6.78
N LEU A 168 1.82 14.74 -6.44
CA LEU A 168 3.04 15.53 -6.26
C LEU A 168 3.69 15.16 -4.90
N PRO A 169 4.93 14.66 -4.87
CA PRO A 169 5.60 14.28 -3.62
C PRO A 169 5.86 15.50 -2.75
N MET A 170 5.66 15.40 -1.44
CA MET A 170 5.93 16.50 -0.50
C MET A 170 7.33 16.37 0.13
N PRO A 171 8.01 17.48 0.47
CA PRO A 171 9.29 17.42 1.19
C PRO A 171 9.08 16.95 2.64
N VAL A 172 10.11 16.31 3.20
CA VAL A 172 10.13 15.96 4.63
C VAL A 172 10.09 17.24 5.45
N GLY A 173 9.20 17.28 6.45
CA GLY A 173 9.01 18.47 7.28
C GLY A 173 8.08 19.53 6.65
N VAL A 174 7.27 19.18 5.65
CA VAL A 174 6.23 20.06 5.09
C VAL A 174 5.32 20.68 6.16
N ASP A 175 5.09 19.96 7.27
CA ASP A 175 4.26 20.45 8.38
C ASP A 175 4.86 21.70 9.02
N LYS A 176 6.20 21.85 8.98
CA LYS A 176 6.91 23.06 9.43
C LYS A 176 6.79 24.20 8.43
N CYS A 177 6.59 23.94 7.13
CA CYS A 177 6.45 24.99 6.11
C CYS A 177 5.28 25.93 6.40
N VAL A 178 4.15 25.39 6.87
CA VAL A 178 2.97 26.22 7.18
C VAL A 178 3.27 27.18 8.34
N GLN A 179 3.95 26.70 9.37
CA GLN A 179 4.34 27.51 10.52
C GLN A 179 5.41 28.54 10.14
N THR A 180 6.46 28.14 9.43
CA THR A 180 7.51 29.04 8.94
C THR A 180 6.95 30.13 8.01
N ALA A 181 6.02 29.78 7.12
CA ALA A 181 5.38 30.78 6.25
C ALA A 181 4.56 31.81 7.06
N LYS A 182 3.85 31.38 8.12
CA LYS A 182 3.14 32.31 9.02
C LYS A 182 4.11 33.23 9.77
N GLU A 183 5.21 32.68 10.26
CA GLU A 183 6.26 33.45 10.95
C GLU A 183 6.92 34.48 10.03
N LEU A 184 7.18 34.14 8.77
CA LEU A 184 7.76 35.04 7.77
C LEU A 184 6.85 36.21 7.42
N VAL A 185 5.53 36.00 7.39
CA VAL A 185 4.55 37.08 7.19
C VAL A 185 4.56 38.07 8.37
N VAL A 186 4.86 37.60 9.59
CA VAL A 186 4.88 38.43 10.81
C VAL A 186 6.25 39.08 11.04
N ASN A 187 7.34 38.39 10.72
CA ASN A 187 8.71 38.86 10.89
C ASN A 187 9.57 38.46 9.68
N ALA A 188 9.87 39.44 8.82
CA ALA A 188 10.65 39.26 7.60
C ALA A 188 12.15 38.93 7.85
N GLU A 189 12.67 39.13 9.06
CA GLU A 189 14.05 38.79 9.43
C GLU A 189 14.21 37.37 10.00
N CYS A 190 13.16 36.55 9.96
CA CYS A 190 13.21 35.19 10.47
C CYS A 190 14.23 34.35 9.67
N SER A 191 15.20 33.74 10.36
CA SER A 191 16.19 32.88 9.74
C SER A 191 15.51 31.64 9.16
N ILE A 192 15.48 31.52 7.83
CA ILE A 192 14.90 30.37 7.14
C ILE A 192 15.89 29.20 7.20
N ASN A 193 15.41 28.04 7.61
CA ASN A 193 16.24 26.84 7.66
C ASN A 193 16.69 26.45 6.24
N LEU A 194 17.99 26.53 5.98
CA LEU A 194 18.58 26.21 4.67
C LEU A 194 18.25 24.79 4.21
N TYR A 195 18.17 23.83 5.14
CA TYR A 195 17.77 22.46 4.82
C TYR A 195 16.33 22.39 4.30
N LEU A 196 15.42 23.17 4.89
CA LEU A 196 14.04 23.25 4.43
C LEU A 196 13.96 23.89 3.04
N LYS A 197 14.69 24.98 2.81
CA LYS A 197 14.79 25.62 1.48
C LYS A 197 15.25 24.61 0.43
N SER A 198 16.39 23.95 0.64
CA SER A 198 16.92 22.97 -0.32
C SER A 198 16.00 21.77 -0.52
N ALA A 199 15.28 21.33 0.52
CA ALA A 199 14.29 20.26 0.40
C ALA A 199 13.09 20.68 -0.47
N ILE A 200 12.60 21.92 -0.31
CA ILE A 200 11.54 22.49 -1.15
C ILE A 200 12.02 22.58 -2.62
N GLU A 201 13.18 23.17 -2.86
CA GLU A 201 13.75 23.32 -4.22
C GLU A 201 13.89 21.96 -4.91
N GLY A 202 14.45 20.96 -4.21
CA GLY A 202 14.61 19.61 -4.75
C GLY A 202 13.28 18.93 -5.11
N VAL A 203 12.20 19.25 -4.40
CA VAL A 203 10.86 18.73 -4.69
C VAL A 203 10.19 19.49 -5.84
N VAL A 204 10.36 20.81 -5.93
CA VAL A 204 9.85 21.62 -7.05
C VAL A 204 10.45 21.18 -8.38
N ILE A 205 11.75 20.87 -8.42
CA ILE A 205 12.39 20.31 -9.62
C ILE A 205 11.70 19.00 -10.04
N LYS A 206 11.44 18.10 -9.08
CA LYS A 206 10.73 16.83 -9.35
C LYS A 206 9.31 17.06 -9.84
N TRP A 207 8.60 18.05 -9.30
CA TRP A 207 7.25 18.41 -9.76
C TRP A 207 7.29 18.89 -11.20
N ALA A 208 8.24 19.74 -11.57
CA ALA A 208 8.40 20.21 -12.94
C ALA A 208 8.60 19.05 -13.92
N THR A 209 9.47 18.08 -13.57
CA THR A 209 9.66 16.87 -14.39
C THR A 209 8.38 16.05 -14.48
N GLN A 210 7.70 15.77 -13.37
CA GLN A 210 6.46 14.97 -13.36
C GLN A 210 5.33 15.63 -14.16
N VAL A 211 5.15 16.94 -14.02
CA VAL A 211 4.13 17.68 -14.78
C VAL A 211 4.46 17.67 -16.26
N ASN A 212 5.74 17.84 -16.62
CA ASN A 212 6.18 17.74 -18.00
C ASN A 212 5.90 16.35 -18.59
N ASP A 213 6.17 15.27 -17.85
CA ASP A 213 5.90 13.90 -18.30
C ASP A 213 4.40 13.70 -18.57
N VAL A 214 3.53 14.17 -17.67
CA VAL A 214 2.07 14.16 -17.89
C VAL A 214 1.69 14.98 -19.13
N MET A 215 2.30 16.15 -19.30
CA MET A 215 2.03 17.01 -20.46
C MET A 215 2.45 16.36 -21.79
N LEU A 216 3.50 15.53 -21.79
CA LEU A 216 3.98 14.80 -22.97
C LEU A 216 3.15 13.54 -23.30
N GLU A 217 2.27 13.07 -22.41
CA GLU A 217 1.40 11.93 -22.72
C GLU A 217 0.49 12.23 -23.92
N THR A 218 0.37 11.26 -24.83
CA THR A 218 -0.46 11.37 -26.04
C THR A 218 -1.40 10.19 -26.18
N SER A 219 -2.55 10.41 -26.83
CA SER A 219 -3.52 9.35 -27.15
C SER A 219 -2.93 8.28 -28.07
N SER A 220 -1.91 8.64 -28.87
CA SER A 220 -1.17 7.73 -29.75
C SER A 220 -0.54 6.55 -29.01
N ASN A 221 -0.29 6.68 -27.70
CA ASN A 221 0.21 5.59 -26.87
C ASN A 221 -0.73 4.35 -26.87
N ALA A 222 -2.01 4.54 -27.17
CA ALA A 222 -2.99 3.44 -27.29
C ALA A 222 -2.72 2.52 -28.50
N PHE A 223 -1.92 2.94 -29.48
CA PHE A 223 -1.55 2.16 -30.66
C PHE A 223 -0.22 1.39 -30.46
N ASN A 224 0.47 1.62 -29.34
CA ASN A 224 1.71 0.92 -29.04
C ASN A 224 1.49 -0.59 -28.94
N GLY A 225 2.46 -1.38 -29.42
CA GLY A 225 2.39 -2.84 -29.38
C GLY A 225 1.42 -3.47 -30.40
N GLY A 226 1.03 -2.73 -31.44
CA GLY A 226 0.17 -3.24 -32.53
C GLY A 226 -1.30 -3.41 -32.14
N GLN A 227 -1.76 -2.69 -31.12
CA GLN A 227 -3.16 -2.70 -30.71
C GLN A 227 -4.04 -1.93 -31.72
N ASN A 228 -5.30 -2.35 -31.84
CA ASN A 228 -6.32 -1.67 -32.66
C ASN A 228 -7.36 -1.01 -31.74
N PRO A 229 -7.04 0.15 -31.13
CA PRO A 229 -7.94 0.81 -30.20
C PRO A 229 -9.23 1.27 -30.91
N VAL A 230 -10.34 1.22 -30.18
CA VAL A 230 -11.65 1.71 -30.64
C VAL A 230 -11.86 3.17 -30.22
N PRO A 231 -12.79 3.93 -30.85
CA PRO A 231 -13.00 5.35 -30.54
C PRO A 231 -13.25 5.67 -29.05
N SER A 232 -13.82 4.75 -28.28
CA SER A 232 -14.03 4.94 -26.84
C SER A 232 -12.72 5.07 -26.06
N VAL A 233 -11.61 4.52 -26.55
CA VAL A 233 -10.28 4.65 -25.92
C VAL A 233 -9.81 6.10 -25.95
N GLU A 234 -10.03 6.82 -27.05
CA GLU A 234 -9.66 8.23 -27.17
C GLU A 234 -10.48 9.11 -26.22
N ILE A 235 -11.80 8.88 -26.14
CA ILE A 235 -12.67 9.59 -25.20
C ILE A 235 -12.21 9.35 -23.76
N ASN A 236 -11.91 8.10 -23.41
CA ASN A 236 -11.41 7.75 -22.06
C ASN A 236 -10.05 8.40 -21.77
N PHE A 237 -9.14 8.44 -22.74
CA PHE A 237 -7.85 9.12 -22.60
C PHE A 237 -8.05 10.59 -22.22
N TRP A 238 -8.86 11.34 -22.98
CA TRP A 238 -9.09 12.76 -22.71
C TRP A 238 -9.80 13.01 -21.38
N ASN A 239 -10.77 12.17 -21.02
CA ASN A 239 -11.44 12.24 -19.71
C ASN A 239 -10.46 12.01 -18.55
N ASN A 240 -9.61 10.98 -18.66
CA ASN A 240 -8.60 10.68 -17.64
C ASN A 240 -7.55 11.80 -17.55
N ARG A 241 -7.10 12.33 -18.69
CA ARG A 241 -6.16 13.45 -18.75
C ARG A 241 -6.73 14.71 -18.09
N LEU A 242 -7.99 15.06 -18.39
CA LEU A 242 -8.67 16.18 -17.75
C LEU A 242 -8.74 15.99 -16.23
N LYS A 243 -9.14 14.79 -15.78
CA LYS A 243 -9.22 14.45 -14.35
C LYS A 243 -7.86 14.56 -13.67
N ASN A 244 -6.81 14.06 -14.32
CA ASN A 244 -5.45 14.11 -13.79
C ASN A 244 -4.91 15.54 -13.71
N LEU A 245 -5.02 16.33 -14.77
CA LEU A 245 -4.58 17.74 -14.78
C LEU A 245 -5.34 18.59 -13.77
N THR A 246 -6.66 18.37 -13.63
CA THR A 246 -7.47 19.02 -12.59
C THR A 246 -6.96 18.65 -11.20
N TYR A 247 -6.62 17.37 -10.98
CA TYR A 247 -6.10 16.90 -9.70
C TYR A 247 -4.72 17.50 -9.38
N ILE A 248 -3.82 17.64 -10.35
CA ILE A 248 -2.53 18.34 -10.20
C ILE A 248 -2.77 19.81 -9.85
N TYR A 249 -3.70 20.47 -10.55
CA TYR A 249 -4.04 21.87 -10.29
C TYR A 249 -4.55 22.09 -8.86
N GLU A 250 -5.46 21.25 -8.38
CA GLU A 250 -5.98 21.33 -7.01
C GLU A 250 -4.89 21.05 -5.96
N GLN A 251 -3.98 20.11 -6.21
CA GLN A 251 -2.83 19.88 -5.34
C GLN A 251 -1.97 21.15 -5.20
N LEU A 252 -1.61 21.79 -6.33
CA LEU A 252 -0.78 23.01 -6.34
C LEU A 252 -1.42 24.19 -5.59
N ARG A 253 -2.74 24.20 -5.44
CA ARG A 253 -3.48 25.23 -4.68
C ARG A 253 -3.57 24.97 -3.19
N HIS A 254 -3.19 23.77 -2.74
CA HIS A 254 -3.27 23.38 -1.34
C HIS A 254 -2.39 24.30 -0.47
N GLU A 255 -2.88 24.65 0.74
CA GLU A 255 -2.21 25.58 1.66
C GLU A 255 -0.73 25.27 1.87
N ARG A 256 -0.38 24.02 2.16
CA ARG A 256 1.00 23.53 2.28
C ARG A 256 1.91 23.91 1.09
N ILE A 257 1.42 23.77 -0.15
CA ILE A 257 2.21 24.14 -1.36
C ILE A 257 2.30 25.65 -1.48
N ARG A 258 1.23 26.38 -1.19
CA ARG A 258 1.27 27.85 -1.14
C ARG A 258 2.25 28.38 -0.10
N SER A 259 2.34 27.74 1.08
CA SER A 259 3.34 28.06 2.10
C SER A 259 4.76 27.81 1.60
N MET A 260 5.00 26.74 0.84
CA MET A 260 6.30 26.49 0.21
C MET A 260 6.65 27.57 -0.82
N ALA A 261 5.69 27.98 -1.65
CA ALA A 261 5.89 29.06 -2.62
C ALA A 261 6.27 30.39 -1.95
N LEU A 262 5.60 30.74 -0.85
CA LEU A 262 5.97 31.92 -0.04
C LEU A 262 7.41 31.82 0.48
N ILE A 263 7.83 30.67 1.01
CA ILE A 263 9.21 30.49 1.48
C ILE A 263 10.21 30.66 0.33
N LEU A 264 9.91 30.17 -0.87
CA LEU A 264 10.78 30.35 -2.04
C LEU A 264 10.84 31.82 -2.50
N GLU A 265 9.71 32.52 -2.47
CA GLU A 265 9.62 33.95 -2.78
C GLU A 265 10.45 34.79 -1.80
N PHE A 266 10.27 34.60 -0.48
CA PHE A 266 11.02 35.32 0.55
C PHE A 266 12.53 35.01 0.55
N THR A 267 12.94 33.85 0.03
CA THR A 267 14.36 33.45 -0.04
C THR A 267 15.02 33.80 -1.36
N ASP A 268 14.34 34.54 -2.24
CA ASP A 268 14.75 34.82 -3.63
C ASP A 268 15.28 33.56 -4.32
N SER A 269 14.55 32.44 -4.20
CA SER A 269 14.95 31.19 -4.82
C SER A 269 14.81 31.26 -6.35
N ALA A 270 15.80 30.71 -7.05
CA ALA A 270 15.77 30.59 -8.52
C ALA A 270 14.64 29.67 -9.04
N TYR A 271 13.98 28.92 -8.14
CA TYR A 271 12.89 27.99 -8.47
C TYR A 271 11.49 28.56 -8.17
N TYR A 272 11.39 29.84 -7.80
CA TYR A 272 10.11 30.53 -7.65
C TYR A 272 9.50 31.01 -8.98
N PRO A 273 10.24 31.67 -9.89
CA PRO A 273 9.72 32.12 -11.18
C PRO A 273 9.32 30.93 -12.10
#